data_AF-A0A8S1A7D8-F1
#
_entry.id   AF-A0A8S1A7D8-F1
#
_cell.length_a   1.000
_cell.length_b   1.000
_cell.length_c   1.000
_cell.angle_alpha   90.00
_cell.angle_beta   90.00
_cell.angle_gamma   90.00
#
_symmetry.space_group_name_H-M   'P 1'
#
loop_
_entity.id
_entity.type
_entity.pdbx_description
1 polymer ?
#
loop_
_entity_poly.entity_id
_entity_poly.type
_entity_poly.pdbx_seq_one_letter_code
_entity_poly.pdbx_strand_id
1 'polypeptide(L)'
;MAEDALKPLIRKRGHIKGSLTRLINSIKESPLHLSNMEDLAVRENRLITLFASYEAICYEICTLTDEDSEPFTEIEEKYMSSLANLRECIAKMNQTYSRDNVKTKLPVINIPNFTDKRALALENSDMAGRYASNQGQAQRQPPRPPKVVGMAASVSNPASVVVASCMFCAGS
;
A
#
# COMPACT_ATOMS: atom_id res chain seq x y z
N MET A 1 29.99 42.25 -2.66
CA MET A 1 29.53 41.09 -3.46
C MET A 1 29.05 39.93 -2.59
N ALA A 2 29.77 39.53 -1.53
CA ALA A 2 29.31 38.47 -0.62
C ALA A 2 28.02 38.82 0.16
N GLU A 3 27.87 40.08 0.61
CA GLU A 3 26.68 40.52 1.35
C GLU A 3 25.37 40.45 0.55
N ASP A 4 25.43 40.63 -0.77
CA ASP A 4 24.24 40.58 -1.63
C ASP A 4 23.71 39.15 -1.80
N ALA A 5 24.60 38.14 -1.70
CA ALA A 5 24.24 36.73 -1.73
C ALA A 5 23.79 36.20 -0.36
N LEU A 6 24.21 36.82 0.73
CA LEU A 6 23.91 36.38 2.10
C LEU A 6 22.45 36.65 2.51
N LYS A 7 21.93 37.84 2.22
CA LYS A 7 20.54 38.24 2.55
C LYS A 7 19.46 37.27 2.06
N PRO A 8 19.46 36.79 0.80
CA PRO A 8 18.45 35.83 0.34
C PRO A 8 18.56 34.47 1.05
N LEU A 9 19.78 34.02 1.38
CA LEU A 9 19.99 32.77 2.12
C LEU A 9 19.45 32.83 3.54
N ILE A 10 19.70 33.94 4.27
CA ILE A 10 19.13 34.15 5.61
C ILE A 10 17.59 34.12 5.56
N ARG A 11 16.99 34.78 4.57
CA ARG A 11 15.53 34.75 4.37
C ARG A 11 15.02 33.33 4.09
N LYS A 12 15.72 32.58 3.23
CA LYS A 12 15.39 31.18 2.90
C LYS A 12 15.50 30.27 4.13
N ARG A 13 16.57 30.42 4.93
CA ARG A 13 16.76 29.73 6.21
C ARG A 13 15.58 29.99 7.14
N GLY A 14 15.20 31.26 7.32
CA GLY A 14 14.07 31.66 8.16
C GLY A 14 12.74 31.01 7.72
N HIS A 15 12.47 30.96 6.42
CA HIS A 15 11.26 30.31 5.89
C HIS A 15 11.24 28.80 6.15
N ILE A 16 12.36 28.11 5.93
CA ILE A 16 12.49 26.67 6.18
C ILE A 16 12.41 26.38 7.67
N LYS A 17 13.10 27.13 8.52
CA LYS A 17 13.01 27.03 9.99
C LYS A 17 11.58 27.19 10.49
N GLY A 18 10.85 28.18 9.98
CA GLY A 18 9.44 28.36 10.33
C GLY A 18 8.57 27.17 9.93
N SER A 19 8.83 26.59 8.75
CA SER A 19 8.12 25.40 8.26
C SER A 19 8.45 24.15 9.08
N LEU A 20 9.73 23.96 9.42
CA LEU A 20 10.22 22.90 10.29
C LEU A 20 9.59 23.01 11.69
N THR A 21 9.57 24.22 12.26
CA THR A 21 9.00 24.48 13.60
C THR A 21 7.50 24.17 13.63
N ARG A 22 6.75 24.59 12.61
CA ARG A 22 5.31 24.26 12.48
C ARG A 22 5.08 22.74 12.41
N LEU A 23 5.91 22.03 11.66
CA LEU A 23 5.81 20.57 11.56
C LEU A 23 6.14 19.89 12.89
N ILE A 24 7.21 20.33 13.58
CA ILE A 24 7.59 19.83 14.90
C ILE A 24 6.47 20.05 15.92
N ASN A 25 5.86 21.23 15.94
CA ASN A 25 4.73 21.51 16.83
C ASN A 25 3.52 20.65 16.48
N SER A 26 3.21 20.48 15.20
CA SER A 26 2.15 19.57 14.75
C SER A 26 2.39 18.13 15.20
N ILE A 27 3.64 17.65 15.21
CA ILE A 27 4.00 16.31 15.71
C ILE A 27 3.81 16.22 17.23
N LYS A 28 4.11 17.29 17.97
CA LYS A 28 3.99 17.33 19.44
C LYS A 28 2.54 17.46 19.91
N GLU A 29 1.73 18.27 19.23
CA GLU A 29 0.35 18.59 19.60
C GLU A 29 -0.65 17.56 19.08
N SER A 30 -0.36 16.92 17.93
CA SER A 30 -1.24 15.91 17.34
C SER A 30 -1.06 14.58 18.06
N PRO A 31 -2.16 13.91 18.48
CA PRO A 31 -2.09 12.56 18.99
C PRO A 31 -1.65 11.60 17.86
N LEU A 32 -0.34 11.34 17.77
CA LEU A 32 0.26 10.51 16.72
C LEU A 32 -0.34 9.09 16.67
N HIS A 33 -0.82 8.58 17.80
CA HIS A 33 -1.48 7.28 17.92
C HIS A 33 -2.84 7.19 17.23
N LEU A 34 -3.45 8.33 16.86
CA LEU A 34 -4.70 8.39 16.09
C LEU A 34 -4.47 8.56 14.58
N SER A 35 -3.21 8.79 14.17
CA SER A 35 -2.86 8.91 12.76
C SER A 35 -2.73 7.53 12.12
N ASN A 36 -3.04 7.41 10.83
CA ASN A 36 -2.77 6.19 10.09
C ASN A 36 -1.25 6.08 9.76
N MET A 37 -0.81 4.88 9.35
CA MET A 37 0.62 4.64 9.07
C MET A 37 1.16 5.51 7.93
N GLU A 38 0.35 5.76 6.91
CA GLU A 38 0.74 6.58 5.75
C GLU A 38 0.98 8.03 6.17
N ASP A 39 0.11 8.61 6.99
CA ASP A 39 0.25 9.96 7.54
C ASP A 39 1.53 10.10 8.36
N LEU A 40 1.86 9.10 9.18
CA LEU A 40 3.09 9.09 9.98
C LEU A 40 4.34 9.04 9.08
N ALA A 41 4.33 8.20 8.05
CA ALA A 41 5.42 8.10 7.08
C ALA A 41 5.60 9.39 6.26
N VAL A 42 4.50 10.04 5.87
CA VAL A 42 4.53 11.33 5.16
C VAL A 42 5.13 12.41 6.07
N ARG A 43 4.74 12.46 7.35
CA ARG A 43 5.29 13.41 8.32
C ARG A 43 6.79 13.16 8.56
N GLU A 44 7.21 11.90 8.70
CA GLU A 44 8.63 11.54 8.84
C GLU A 44 9.44 12.01 7.63
N ASN A 45 9.03 11.65 6.41
CA ASN A 45 9.73 12.04 5.18
C ASN A 45 9.80 13.56 5.03
N ARG A 46 8.70 14.26 5.35
CA ARG A 46 8.67 15.72 5.30
C ARG A 46 9.60 16.35 6.33
N LEU A 47 9.67 15.80 7.54
CA LEU A 47 10.56 16.27 8.60
C LEU A 47 12.03 16.12 8.18
N ILE A 48 12.40 14.95 7.65
CA ILE A 48 13.75 14.68 7.13
C ILE A 48 14.12 15.65 6.00
N THR A 49 13.22 15.84 5.03
CA THR A 49 13.47 16.70 3.87
C THR A 49 13.66 18.17 4.27
N LEU A 50 12.82 18.66 5.18
CA LEU A 50 12.91 20.04 5.67
C LEU A 50 14.20 20.27 6.46
N PHE A 51 14.60 19.32 7.30
CA PHE A 51 15.84 19.43 8.07
C PHE A 51 17.07 19.38 7.17
N ALA A 52 17.13 18.46 6.21
CA ALA A 52 18.23 18.42 5.23
C ALA A 52 18.35 19.74 4.43
N SER A 53 17.21 20.32 4.05
CA SER A 53 17.18 21.63 3.37
C SER A 53 17.64 22.78 4.28
N TYR A 54 17.36 22.69 5.58
CA TYR A 54 17.81 23.65 6.58
C TYR A 54 19.33 23.57 6.76
N GLU A 55 19.87 22.36 6.97
CA GLU A 55 21.31 22.12 7.09
C GLU A 55 22.10 22.60 5.88
N ALA A 56 21.62 22.32 4.67
CA ALA A 56 22.26 22.77 3.44
C ALA A 56 22.42 24.29 3.39
N ILE A 57 21.39 25.05 3.81
CA ILE A 57 21.45 26.51 3.83
C ILE A 57 22.34 27.02 4.96
N CYS A 58 22.32 26.38 6.13
CA CYS A 58 23.24 26.74 7.21
C CYS A 58 24.69 26.57 6.73
N TYR A 59 25.00 25.47 6.08
CA TYR A 59 26.31 25.24 5.48
C TYR A 59 26.66 26.31 4.43
N GLU A 60 25.75 26.60 3.48
CA GLU A 60 25.95 27.67 2.49
C GLU A 60 26.24 29.03 3.15
N ILE A 61 25.51 29.38 4.22
CA ILE A 61 25.74 30.63 4.96
C ILE A 61 27.12 30.62 5.63
N CYS A 62 27.51 29.52 6.28
CA CYS A 62 28.84 29.38 6.89
C CYS A 62 29.96 29.50 5.86
N THR A 63 29.75 29.15 4.59
CA THR A 63 30.76 29.37 3.54
C THR A 63 30.94 30.84 3.15
N LEU A 64 29.97 31.70 3.48
CA LEU A 64 29.96 33.12 3.13
C LEU A 64 30.30 34.03 4.31
N THR A 65 30.06 33.58 5.54
CA THR A 65 30.34 34.33 6.76
C THR A 65 30.56 33.40 7.95
N ASP A 66 31.55 33.73 8.79
CA ASP A 66 31.86 32.99 10.02
C ASP A 66 31.07 33.53 11.23
N GLU A 67 30.36 34.65 11.07
CA GLU A 67 29.63 35.35 12.15
C GLU A 67 28.13 34.98 12.22
N ASP A 68 27.78 33.72 11.94
CA ASP A 68 26.38 33.28 12.07
C ASP A 68 26.04 32.97 13.54
N SER A 69 25.05 33.68 14.08
CA SER A 69 24.58 33.53 15.46
C SER A 69 23.37 32.60 15.60
N GLU A 70 23.02 31.87 14.54
CA GLU A 70 21.89 30.95 14.55
C GLU A 70 22.09 29.81 15.57
N PRO A 71 21.12 29.54 16.45
CA PRO A 71 21.21 28.44 17.41
C PRO A 71 20.90 27.10 16.72
N PHE A 72 21.84 26.62 15.90
CA PHE A 72 21.68 25.37 15.14
C PHE A 72 21.39 24.17 16.04
N THR A 73 22.15 24.03 17.14
CA THR A 73 22.04 22.90 18.08
C THR A 73 20.63 22.76 18.65
N GLU A 74 19.97 23.86 19.01
CA GLU A 74 18.60 23.80 19.54
C GLU A 74 17.59 23.27 18.52
N ILE A 75 17.81 23.56 17.23
CA ILE A 75 16.92 23.14 16.16
C ILE A 75 17.17 21.66 15.85
N GLU A 76 18.43 21.24 15.85
CA GLU A 76 18.84 19.85 15.71
C GLU A 76 18.26 18.97 16.83
N GLU A 77 18.36 19.39 18.10
CA GLU A 77 17.78 18.66 19.23
C GLU A 77 16.27 18.48 19.08
N LYS A 78 15.55 19.55 18.69
CA LYS A 78 14.11 19.51 18.46
C LYS A 78 13.76 18.57 17.31
N TYR A 79 14.54 18.60 16.22
CA TYR A 79 14.39 17.68 15.10
C TYR A 79 14.58 16.22 15.52
N MET A 80 15.68 15.91 16.21
CA MET A 80 16.03 14.56 16.64
C MET A 80 14.97 13.99 17.59
N SER A 81 14.51 14.80 18.55
CA SER A 81 13.42 14.42 19.46
C SER A 81 12.11 14.13 18.70
N SER A 82 11.71 15.00 17.77
CA SER A 82 10.49 14.78 16.97
C SER A 82 10.58 13.57 16.04
N LEU A 83 11.76 13.31 15.46
CA LEU A 83 11.99 12.15 14.60
C LEU A 83 11.93 10.85 15.41
N ALA A 84 12.54 10.83 16.60
CA ALA A 84 12.48 9.69 17.51
C ALA A 84 11.03 9.36 17.89
N ASN A 85 10.23 10.37 18.23
CA ASN A 85 8.82 10.20 18.56
C ASN A 85 8.01 9.59 17.40
N LEU A 86 8.22 10.09 16.17
CA LEU A 86 7.54 9.55 14.99
C LEU A 86 7.90 8.08 14.75
N ARG A 87 9.19 7.74 14.82
CA ARG A 87 9.67 6.38 14.62
C ARG A 87 9.17 5.41 15.68
N GLU A 88 9.11 5.87 16.93
CA GLU A 88 8.54 5.08 18.01
C GLU A 88 7.05 4.78 17.77
N CYS A 89 6.27 5.77 17.33
CA CYS A 89 4.86 5.57 16.96
C CYS A 89 4.70 4.59 15.80
N ILE A 90 5.49 4.75 14.72
CA ILE A 90 5.49 3.84 13.57
C ILE A 90 5.84 2.41 14.00
N ALA A 91 6.87 2.24 14.83
CA ALA A 91 7.29 0.94 15.34
C ALA A 91 6.20 0.26 16.17
N LYS A 92 5.56 1.01 17.09
CA LYS A 92 4.43 0.53 17.89
C LYS A 92 3.26 0.08 17.01
N MET A 93 2.92 0.87 16.01
CA MET A 93 1.81 0.58 15.09
C MET A 93 2.08 -0.69 14.26
N ASN A 94 3.32 -0.86 13.76
CA ASN A 94 3.73 -2.09 13.06
C ASN A 94 3.67 -3.34 13.95
N GLN A 95 4.03 -3.22 15.24
CA GLN A 95 3.91 -4.34 16.18
C GLN A 95 2.46 -4.77 16.40
N THR A 96 1.52 -3.82 16.47
CA THR A 96 0.09 -4.13 16.62
C THR A 96 -0.44 -4.92 15.43
N TYR A 97 -0.17 -4.47 14.19
CA TYR A 97 -0.60 -5.20 12.99
C TYR A 97 0.05 -6.58 12.85
N SER A 98 1.29 -6.73 13.33
CA SER A 98 1.99 -8.03 13.28
C SER A 98 1.45 -9.04 14.30
N ARG A 99 0.81 -8.58 15.38
CA ARG A 99 0.13 -9.46 16.36
C ARG A 99 -1.26 -9.89 15.93
N ASP A 100 -1.96 -9.07 15.16
CA ASP A 100 -3.25 -9.39 14.55
C ASP A 100 -3.12 -10.18 13.24
N ASN A 101 -2.07 -10.99 13.13
CA ASN A 101 -2.07 -12.16 12.25
C ASN A 101 -3.15 -13.12 12.74
N VAL A 102 -4.40 -12.78 12.44
CA VAL A 102 -5.54 -13.68 12.44
C VAL A 102 -5.10 -14.84 11.56
N LYS A 103 -4.68 -15.93 12.21
CA LYS A 103 -4.47 -17.21 11.56
C LYS A 103 -5.82 -17.58 10.98
N THR A 104 -6.10 -17.15 9.75
CA THR A 104 -7.21 -17.66 8.97
C THR A 104 -6.86 -19.13 8.77
N LYS A 105 -7.41 -19.97 9.63
CA LYS A 105 -7.25 -21.42 9.48
C LYS A 105 -7.87 -21.73 8.13
N LEU A 106 -7.02 -22.07 7.16
CA LEU A 106 -7.48 -22.56 5.88
C LEU A 106 -8.39 -23.76 6.17
N PRO A 107 -9.54 -23.87 5.49
CA PRO A 107 -10.38 -25.05 5.64
C PRO A 107 -9.55 -26.29 5.31
N VAL A 108 -9.73 -27.34 6.10
CA VAL A 108 -9.04 -28.61 5.89
C VAL A 108 -9.50 -29.20 4.56
N ILE A 109 -8.65 -29.16 3.54
CA ILE A 109 -8.90 -29.84 2.27
C ILE A 109 -8.50 -31.30 2.45
N ASN A 110 -9.49 -32.17 2.58
CA ASN A 110 -9.27 -33.62 2.54
C ASN A 110 -9.01 -34.02 1.08
N ILE A 111 -7.73 -34.09 0.68
CA ILE A 111 -7.34 -34.68 -0.60
C ILE A 111 -7.43 -36.19 -0.43
N PRO A 112 -8.35 -36.89 -1.13
CA PRO A 112 -8.42 -38.34 -1.05
C PRO A 112 -7.11 -38.93 -1.56
N ASN A 113 -6.53 -39.88 -0.82
CA ASN A 113 -5.39 -40.64 -1.30
C ASN A 113 -5.77 -41.29 -2.65
N PHE A 114 -4.97 -41.05 -3.67
CA PHE A 114 -5.15 -41.67 -4.98
C PHE A 114 -4.99 -43.18 -4.81
N THR A 115 -6.11 -43.90 -4.75
CA THR A 115 -6.09 -45.36 -4.78
C THR A 115 -5.76 -45.81 -6.20
N ASP A 116 -4.99 -46.90 -6.30
CA ASP A 116 -4.34 -47.46 -7.51
C ASP A 116 -5.23 -47.63 -8.74
N LYS A 117 -6.55 -47.55 -8.59
CA LYS A 117 -7.51 -47.62 -9.71
C LYS A 117 -7.31 -46.50 -10.73
N ARG A 118 -6.82 -45.32 -10.32
CA ARG A 118 -6.51 -44.23 -11.26
C ARG A 118 -5.16 -44.43 -11.96
N ALA A 119 -4.20 -45.09 -11.33
CA ALA A 119 -2.93 -45.47 -11.96
C ALA A 119 -3.15 -46.56 -13.02
N LEU A 120 -4.00 -47.55 -12.73
CA LEU A 120 -4.40 -48.59 -13.69
C LEU A 120 -5.15 -48.02 -14.91
N ALA A 121 -5.88 -46.91 -14.76
CA ALA A 121 -6.53 -46.25 -15.89
C ALA A 121 -5.53 -45.58 -16.85
N LEU A 122 -4.38 -45.13 -16.36
CA LEU A 122 -3.29 -44.58 -17.18
C LEU A 122 -2.51 -45.69 -17.90
N GLU A 123 -2.25 -46.84 -17.27
CA GLU A 123 -1.61 -47.98 -17.94
C GLU A 123 -2.50 -48.59 -19.03
N ASN A 124 -3.83 -48.62 -18.84
CA ASN A 124 -4.75 -49.19 -19.83
C ASN A 124 -4.96 -48.30 -21.07
N SER A 125 -4.68 -46.99 -20.99
CA SER A 125 -4.70 -46.11 -22.17
C SER A 125 -3.55 -46.38 -23.15
N ASP A 126 -2.40 -46.85 -22.67
CA ASP A 126 -1.24 -47.13 -23.54
C ASP A 126 -1.35 -48.47 -24.28
N MET A 127 -2.16 -49.41 -23.79
CA MET A 127 -2.36 -50.71 -24.44
C MET A 127 -3.48 -50.72 -25.49
N ALA A 128 -4.46 -49.81 -25.40
CA ALA A 128 -5.58 -49.72 -26.36
C ALA A 128 -5.15 -49.21 -27.75
N GLY A 129 -3.99 -48.55 -27.86
CA GLY A 129 -3.46 -48.03 -29.13
C GLY A 129 -2.79 -49.06 -30.04
N ARG A 130 -2.54 -50.30 -29.59
CA ARG A 130 -1.75 -51.30 -30.34
C ARG A 130 -2.54 -52.41 -31.03
N TYR A 131 -3.87 -52.50 -30.82
CA TYR A 131 -4.70 -53.57 -31.41
C TYR A 131 -5.97 -53.09 -32.14
N ALA A 132 -6.13 -51.80 -32.42
CA ALA A 132 -7.25 -51.31 -33.21
C ALA A 132 -6.95 -51.32 -34.73
N SER A 133 -6.62 -52.49 -35.27
CA SER A 133 -6.67 -52.76 -36.71
C SER A 133 -7.15 -54.17 -36.98
N ASN A 134 -8.39 -54.48 -36.59
CA ASN A 134 -9.33 -55.29 -37.37
C ASN A 134 -10.59 -55.63 -36.58
N GLN A 135 -11.74 -55.42 -37.22
CA GLN A 135 -13.06 -56.03 -36.92
C GLN A 135 -13.66 -55.58 -35.57
N GLY A 136 -14.92 -55.24 -35.41
CA GLY A 136 -16.12 -55.45 -36.19
C GLY A 136 -17.26 -54.76 -35.45
N GLN A 137 -18.39 -54.63 -36.13
CA GLN A 137 -19.56 -53.85 -35.76
C GLN A 137 -20.10 -54.19 -34.36
N ALA A 138 -20.38 -53.16 -33.54
CA ALA A 138 -21.32 -53.26 -32.42
C ALA A 138 -22.16 -51.97 -32.36
N GLN A 139 -23.47 -52.19 -32.34
CA GLN A 139 -24.55 -51.24 -32.59
C GLN A 139 -24.57 -50.07 -31.61
N ARG A 140 -24.69 -48.84 -32.17
CA ARG A 140 -25.05 -47.63 -31.43
C ARG A 140 -26.52 -47.70 -31.01
N GLN A 141 -26.81 -47.71 -29.72
CA GLN A 141 -28.13 -47.32 -29.22
C GLN A 141 -28.25 -45.78 -29.23
N PRO A 142 -29.38 -45.21 -29.70
CA PRO A 142 -29.60 -43.78 -29.64
C PRO A 142 -29.97 -43.30 -28.23
N PRO A 143 -29.59 -42.07 -27.84
CA PRO A 143 -29.89 -41.51 -26.53
C PRO A 143 -31.39 -41.19 -26.38
N ARG A 144 -31.96 -41.50 -25.21
CA ARG A 144 -33.32 -41.06 -24.83
C ARG A 144 -33.34 -39.55 -24.58
N PRO A 145 -34.41 -38.83 -24.99
CA PRO A 145 -34.52 -37.39 -24.77
C PRO A 145 -34.78 -37.05 -23.29
N PRO A 146 -34.33 -35.88 -22.82
CA PRO A 146 -34.50 -35.42 -21.44
C PRO A 146 -35.96 -35.03 -21.15
N LYS A 147 -36.45 -35.44 -19.97
CA LYS A 147 -37.71 -34.95 -19.39
C LYS A 147 -37.55 -33.50 -18.96
N VAL A 148 -38.25 -32.60 -19.65
CA VAL A 148 -38.47 -31.22 -19.22
C VAL A 148 -39.49 -31.23 -18.10
N VAL A 149 -39.10 -30.79 -16.91
CA VAL A 149 -40.03 -30.34 -15.85
C VAL A 149 -39.59 -28.93 -15.51
N GLY A 150 -40.40 -27.96 -15.92
CA GLY A 150 -40.20 -26.56 -15.61
C GLY A 150 -40.62 -26.22 -14.19
N MET A 151 -40.11 -25.10 -13.67
CA MET A 151 -40.91 -24.11 -12.94
C MET A 151 -40.11 -22.81 -12.76
N ALA A 152 -40.69 -21.76 -13.34
CA ALA A 152 -40.64 -20.34 -13.01
C ALA A 152 -39.43 -19.77 -12.25
N ALA A 153 -38.59 -19.03 -12.98
CA ALA A 153 -37.84 -17.90 -12.43
C ALA A 153 -38.77 -16.68 -12.36
N SER A 154 -39.11 -16.22 -11.15
CA SER A 154 -39.73 -14.91 -10.95
C SER A 154 -38.64 -13.84 -11.02
N VAL A 155 -38.61 -13.15 -12.15
CA VAL A 155 -37.93 -11.87 -12.35
C VAL A 155 -38.80 -10.77 -11.75
N SER A 156 -38.25 -9.99 -10.81
CA SER A 156 -38.72 -8.62 -10.60
C SER A 156 -37.57 -7.75 -10.11
N ASN A 157 -36.93 -7.07 -11.06
CA ASN A 157 -36.26 -5.79 -10.86
C ASN A 157 -36.70 -4.91 -12.03
N PRO A 158 -37.21 -3.70 -11.78
CA PRO A 158 -36.53 -2.49 -12.28
C PRO A 158 -36.67 -1.33 -11.27
N ALA A 159 -35.71 -0.44 -11.05
CA ALA A 159 -35.20 0.61 -11.93
C ALA A 159 -34.03 1.28 -11.18
N SER A 160 -32.83 1.50 -11.75
CA SER A 160 -32.46 2.59 -12.67
C SER A 160 -33.04 3.97 -12.31
N VAL A 161 -32.28 4.77 -11.56
CA VAL A 161 -32.14 6.20 -11.87
C VAL A 161 -30.65 6.56 -11.84
N VAL A 162 -30.16 6.86 -13.04
CA VAL A 162 -28.93 7.57 -13.33
C VAL A 162 -29.24 9.06 -13.22
N VAL A 163 -28.45 9.83 -12.47
CA VAL A 163 -28.08 11.20 -12.87
C VAL A 163 -26.66 11.48 -12.41
N ALA A 164 -25.78 11.61 -13.39
CA ALA A 164 -24.47 12.22 -13.25
C ALA A 164 -24.61 13.76 -13.18
N SER A 165 -23.71 14.44 -12.47
CA SER A 165 -23.16 15.69 -12.98
C SER A 165 -21.88 16.08 -12.25
N CYS A 166 -20.76 15.99 -12.97
CA CYS A 166 -19.59 16.83 -12.76
C CYS A 166 -19.89 18.25 -13.27
N MET A 167 -19.29 19.29 -12.69
CA MET A 167 -18.63 20.36 -13.46
C MET A 167 -17.96 21.44 -12.57
N PHE A 168 -16.67 21.67 -12.89
CA PHE A 168 -15.91 22.95 -12.97
C PHE A 168 -15.71 23.82 -11.70
N CYS A 169 -14.47 24.16 -11.26
CA CYS A 169 -13.28 24.83 -11.85
C CYS A 169 -13.34 26.36 -11.90
N ALA A 170 -12.29 26.98 -11.34
CA ALA A 170 -11.69 28.31 -11.59
C ALA A 170 -12.60 29.54 -11.37
N GLY A 171 -12.15 30.66 -10.81
CA GLY A 171 -10.84 31.29 -10.81
C GLY A 171 -11.01 32.71 -11.34
N SER A 172 -10.67 33.72 -10.53
CA SER A 172 -10.17 35.06 -10.89
C SER A 172 -9.94 35.84 -9.60
#